data_AF-A0A8K0JHD9-F1
#
_entry.id   AF-A0A8K0JHD9-F1
#
_cell.length_a   1.000
_cell.length_b   1.000
_cell.length_c   1.000
_cell.angle_alpha   90.00
_cell.angle_beta   90.00
_cell.angle_gamma   90.00
#
_symmetry.space_group_name_H-M   'P 1'
#
loop_
_entity.id
_entity.type
_entity.pdbx_description
1 polymer ?
#
loop_
_entity_poly.entity_id
_entity_poly.type
_entity_poly.pdbx_seq_one_letter_code
_entity_poly.pdbx_strand_id
1 'polypeptide(L)'
;MICPTLLTLIAALSLTTATPVKRTDAYLLHAKNSPDNCLGTTGDLYNGISLQNVPCSEAETNPRFKGKWEIVRGNNENGIRLSGTDYCLDATLPLTDTGDITLWTCLPGTAQQTVACIDDDHIALTDQNSCLDFNAGGCGQFTCAPGRRACGTGPDALAGGQEWTVV
;
A
#
# COMPACT_ATOMS: atom_id res chain seq x y z
N MET A 1 -4.20 11.92 -15.08
CA MET A 1 -3.64 12.07 -13.73
C MET A 1 -2.24 12.62 -13.86
N ILE A 2 -1.96 13.78 -13.27
CA ILE A 2 -0.66 14.44 -13.38
C ILE A 2 0.06 14.24 -12.05
N CYS A 3 0.68 13.06 -11.88
CA CYS A 3 1.82 12.94 -10.98
C CYS A 3 2.95 13.76 -11.64
N PRO A 4 3.48 14.81 -10.99
CA PRO A 4 4.35 15.76 -11.66
C PRO A 4 5.58 15.03 -12.21
N THR A 5 5.78 15.16 -13.52
CA THR A 5 7.00 14.69 -14.19
C THR A 5 8.17 15.45 -13.60
N LEU A 6 9.13 14.71 -13.07
CA LEU A 6 10.34 15.25 -12.46
C LEU A 6 11.14 16.01 -13.52
N LEU A 7 11.02 17.33 -13.51
CA LEU A 7 11.88 18.22 -14.30
C LEU A 7 13.27 18.20 -13.63
N THR A 8 14.26 17.60 -14.29
CA THR A 8 15.61 17.46 -13.76
C THR A 8 16.36 18.80 -13.81
N LEU A 9 16.30 19.54 -12.70
CA LEU A 9 17.24 20.62 -12.41
C LEU A 9 18.45 20.02 -11.69
N ILE A 10 19.64 20.10 -12.28
CA ILE A 10 20.89 19.70 -11.63
C ILE A 10 21.17 20.71 -10.50
N ALA A 11 20.73 20.37 -9.29
CA ALA A 11 21.07 21.11 -8.07
C ALA A 11 22.28 20.47 -7.40
N ALA A 12 23.20 21.31 -6.91
CA ALA A 12 24.40 20.90 -6.19
C ALA A 12 24.07 19.96 -5.02
N LEU A 13 24.72 18.80 -4.95
CA LEU A 13 24.55 17.81 -3.88
C LEU A 13 25.00 18.40 -2.54
N SER A 14 24.04 18.88 -1.76
CA SER A 14 24.20 18.94 -0.31
C SER A 14 23.90 17.55 0.23
N LEU A 15 24.87 16.89 0.88
CA LEU A 15 24.60 15.66 1.65
C LEU A 15 23.78 16.03 2.89
N THR A 16 22.47 16.26 2.71
CA THR A 16 21.52 16.22 3.82
C THR A 16 21.41 14.77 4.26
N THR A 17 21.94 14.44 5.44
CA THR A 17 21.59 13.20 6.11
C THR A 17 20.08 13.24 6.35
N ALA A 18 19.32 12.50 5.56
CA ALA A 18 17.88 12.39 5.76
C ALA A 18 17.66 11.83 7.16
N THR A 19 17.13 12.66 8.05
CA THR A 19 16.67 12.17 9.35
C THR A 19 15.52 11.21 9.06
N PRO A 20 15.51 10.00 9.63
CA PRO A 20 14.37 9.09 9.47
C PRO A 20 13.13 9.84 9.93
N VAL A 21 12.18 10.05 9.00
CA VAL A 21 10.90 10.67 9.33
C VAL A 21 10.25 9.77 10.36
N LYS A 22 10.08 10.31 11.58
CA LYS A 22 9.39 9.61 12.65
C LYS A 22 7.93 9.48 12.23
N ARG A 23 7.55 8.31 11.71
CA ARG A 23 6.16 8.00 11.40
C ARG A 23 5.46 7.72 12.73
N THR A 24 4.79 8.72 13.28
CA THR A 24 4.10 8.57 14.57
C THR A 24 2.64 8.20 14.41
N ASP A 25 2.07 8.46 13.23
CA ASP A 25 0.66 8.24 12.97
C ASP A 25 0.50 6.96 12.15
N ALA A 26 -0.38 6.09 12.62
CA ALA A 26 -0.73 4.84 11.97
C ALA A 26 -2.21 4.87 11.65
N TYR A 27 -2.54 4.55 10.39
CA TYR A 27 -3.86 4.71 9.83
C TYR A 27 -4.43 3.38 9.36
N LEU A 28 -5.75 3.29 9.35
CA LEU A 28 -6.44 2.24 8.61
C LEU A 28 -6.55 2.64 7.14
N LEU A 29 -6.48 1.65 6.26
CA LEU A 29 -6.69 1.81 4.82
C LEU A 29 -8.01 1.16 4.44
N HIS A 30 -9.07 1.96 4.36
CA HIS A 30 -10.42 1.52 4.02
C HIS A 30 -10.59 1.45 2.51
N ALA A 31 -11.06 0.33 1.98
CA ALA A 31 -11.43 0.27 0.56
C ALA A 31 -12.70 1.09 0.32
N LYS A 32 -12.68 2.04 -0.64
CA LYS A 32 -13.82 2.94 -0.86
C LYS A 32 -15.09 2.21 -1.27
N ASN A 33 -14.95 1.14 -2.06
CA ASN A 33 -16.08 0.31 -2.49
C ASN A 33 -16.58 -0.68 -1.42
N SER A 34 -15.87 -0.77 -0.29
CA SER A 34 -16.17 -1.68 0.81
C SER A 34 -15.63 -1.10 2.14
N PRO A 35 -16.21 0.00 2.65
CA PRO A 35 -15.62 0.81 3.72
C PRO A 35 -15.50 0.10 5.08
N ASP A 36 -16.22 -1.01 5.29
CA ASP A 36 -16.08 -1.83 6.50
C ASP A 36 -14.86 -2.79 6.43
N ASN A 37 -14.20 -2.86 5.29
CA ASN A 37 -13.02 -3.67 5.05
C ASN A 37 -11.76 -2.81 4.86
N CYS A 38 -10.70 -3.25 5.52
CA CYS A 38 -9.42 -2.58 5.59
C CYS A 38 -8.31 -3.48 5.05
N LEU A 39 -7.26 -2.87 4.50
CA LEU A 39 -6.05 -3.59 4.14
C LEU A 39 -5.35 -4.10 5.40
N GLY A 40 -5.09 -5.40 5.49
CA GLY A 40 -4.37 -5.96 6.62
C GLY A 40 -4.05 -7.44 6.47
N THR A 41 -3.74 -8.09 7.57
CA THR A 41 -3.56 -9.55 7.65
C THR A 41 -3.91 -10.04 9.06
N THR A 42 -3.87 -11.34 9.27
CA THR A 42 -4.18 -11.97 10.56
C THR A 42 -3.13 -12.99 10.95
N GLY A 43 -2.88 -13.13 12.25
CA GLY A 43 -1.95 -14.13 12.77
C GLY A 43 -0.51 -13.63 12.91
N ASP A 44 0.42 -14.57 12.82
CA ASP A 44 1.86 -14.31 12.98
C ASP A 44 2.47 -13.69 11.73
N LEU A 45 3.41 -12.78 11.91
CA LEU A 45 4.06 -12.03 10.83
C LEU A 45 5.32 -12.73 10.35
N TYR A 46 5.42 -12.96 9.04
CA TYR A 46 6.60 -13.48 8.36
C TYR A 46 6.66 -12.96 6.92
N ASN A 47 7.85 -13.00 6.32
CA ASN A 47 8.06 -12.60 4.93
C ASN A 47 7.21 -13.45 3.97
N GLY A 48 6.42 -12.79 3.13
CA GLY A 48 5.58 -13.41 2.11
C GLY A 48 4.15 -13.73 2.57
N ILE A 49 3.75 -13.37 3.79
CA ILE A 49 2.33 -13.50 4.17
C ILE A 49 1.48 -12.57 3.29
N SER A 50 0.45 -13.12 2.67
CA SER A 50 -0.51 -12.34 1.87
C SER A 50 -1.26 -11.36 2.75
N LEU A 51 -1.46 -10.15 2.22
CA LEU A 51 -2.46 -9.25 2.74
C LEU A 51 -3.85 -9.75 2.38
N GLN A 52 -4.85 -9.24 3.10
CA GLN A 52 -6.24 -9.63 3.05
C GLN A 52 -7.12 -8.41 3.30
N ASN A 53 -8.38 -8.54 2.90
CA ASN A 53 -9.45 -7.63 3.30
C ASN A 53 -9.96 -8.08 4.68
N VAL A 54 -9.56 -7.34 5.71
CA VAL A 54 -9.95 -7.61 7.11
C VAL A 54 -11.02 -6.61 7.57
N PRO A 55 -11.91 -6.97 8.49
CA PRO A 55 -12.87 -6.01 9.04
C PRO A 55 -12.12 -4.89 9.77
N CYS A 56 -12.46 -3.64 9.44
CA CYS A 56 -11.80 -2.46 10.00
C CYS A 56 -11.95 -2.37 11.52
N SER A 57 -13.12 -2.74 12.05
CA SER A 57 -13.39 -2.77 13.49
C SER A 57 -12.45 -3.71 14.26
N GLU A 58 -12.10 -4.84 13.64
CA GLU A 58 -11.14 -5.80 14.20
C GLU A 58 -9.71 -5.30 14.05
N ALA A 59 -9.32 -4.75 12.90
CA ALA A 59 -7.99 -4.16 12.70
C ALA A 59 -7.70 -2.98 13.66
N GLU A 60 -8.75 -2.28 14.10
CA GLU A 60 -8.64 -1.15 15.03
C GLU A 60 -8.34 -1.60 16.46
N THR A 61 -9.03 -2.63 16.93
CA THR A 61 -9.14 -2.96 18.36
C THR A 61 -8.58 -4.33 18.74
N ASN A 62 -8.50 -5.27 17.79
CA ASN A 62 -8.11 -6.65 18.05
C ASN A 62 -6.66 -6.92 17.62
N PRO A 63 -5.74 -7.24 18.55
CA PRO A 63 -4.34 -7.43 18.23
C PRO A 63 -4.06 -8.64 17.32
N ARG A 64 -5.04 -9.53 17.08
CA ARG A 64 -4.91 -10.62 16.10
C ARG A 64 -4.91 -10.12 14.66
N PHE A 65 -5.53 -8.98 14.41
CA PHE A 65 -5.62 -8.34 13.11
C PHE A 65 -4.55 -7.26 13.02
N LYS A 66 -3.84 -7.23 11.90
CA LYS A 66 -2.72 -6.32 11.63
C LYS A 66 -3.10 -5.48 10.42
N GLY A 67 -3.47 -4.22 10.62
CA GLY A 67 -3.97 -3.36 9.53
C GLY A 67 -3.75 -1.87 9.76
N LYS A 68 -2.90 -1.50 10.72
CA LYS A 68 -2.51 -0.10 10.97
C LYS A 68 -1.21 0.19 10.23
N TRP A 69 -1.25 1.17 9.34
CA TRP A 69 -0.19 1.46 8.41
C TRP A 69 0.40 2.84 8.64
N GLU A 70 1.71 2.90 8.73
CA GLU A 70 2.46 4.14 8.81
C GLU A 70 2.72 4.66 7.40
N ILE A 71 2.01 5.72 7.04
CA ILE A 71 1.95 6.25 5.68
C ILE A 71 2.51 7.68 5.63
N VAL A 72 3.32 7.98 4.62
CA VAL A 72 3.74 9.35 4.29
C VAL A 72 3.06 9.76 2.99
N ARG A 73 2.25 10.83 2.99
CA ARG A 73 1.62 11.33 1.74
C ARG A 73 2.65 11.95 0.80
N GLY A 74 2.37 11.89 -0.50
CA GLY A 74 3.27 12.36 -1.56
C GLY A 74 4.19 11.27 -2.10
N ASN A 75 5.20 10.83 -1.31
CA ASN A 75 6.17 9.83 -1.76
C ASN A 75 6.62 8.90 -0.60
N ASN A 76 6.47 7.59 -0.77
CA ASN A 76 6.93 6.58 0.18
C ASN A 76 8.11 5.78 -0.41
N GLU A 77 9.25 6.43 -0.62
CA GLU A 77 10.51 5.76 -1.04
C GLU A 77 10.98 4.69 -0.05
N ASN A 78 10.52 4.81 1.20
CA ASN A 78 10.74 3.84 2.28
C ASN A 78 9.53 2.93 2.54
N GLY A 79 8.61 2.84 1.57
CA GLY A 79 7.41 2.00 1.59
C GLY A 79 6.34 2.39 2.60
N ILE A 80 5.23 1.64 2.58
CA ILE A 80 4.15 1.72 3.57
C ILE A 80 4.44 0.66 4.64
N ARG A 81 4.68 1.08 5.88
CA ARG A 81 5.13 0.19 6.97
C ARG A 81 3.97 -0.25 7.84
N LEU A 82 3.93 -1.52 8.23
CA LEU A 82 2.98 -2.00 9.24
C LEU A 82 3.40 -1.50 10.62
N SER A 83 2.50 -0.77 11.28
CA SER A 83 2.77 -0.05 12.52
C SER A 83 3.37 -0.92 13.61
N GLY A 84 4.44 -0.43 14.22
CA GLY A 84 5.13 -1.12 15.32
C GLY A 84 5.95 -2.35 14.90
N THR A 85 6.21 -2.53 13.61
CA THR A 85 6.99 -3.63 13.05
C THR A 85 8.02 -3.13 12.04
N ASP A 86 8.85 -4.05 11.52
CA ASP A 86 9.76 -3.80 10.40
C ASP A 86 9.27 -4.44 9.09
N TYR A 87 7.96 -4.66 8.98
CA TYR A 87 7.33 -5.18 7.75
C TYR A 87 6.73 -4.04 6.93
N CYS A 88 6.97 -4.09 5.63
CA CYS A 88 6.44 -3.16 4.64
C CYS A 88 5.50 -3.90 3.67
N LEU A 89 4.59 -3.13 3.07
CA LEU A 89 3.80 -3.57 1.92
C LEU A 89 4.73 -3.88 0.76
N ASP A 90 4.64 -5.10 0.23
CA ASP A 90 5.49 -5.59 -0.85
C ASP A 90 4.61 -6.05 -2.02
N ALA A 91 4.86 -5.47 -3.19
CA ALA A 91 4.15 -5.77 -4.41
C ALA A 91 4.49 -7.16 -4.98
N THR A 92 5.46 -7.90 -4.42
CA THR A 92 5.97 -9.21 -4.85
C THR A 92 6.44 -9.26 -6.32
N LEU A 93 7.67 -9.70 -6.56
CA LEU A 93 8.17 -9.84 -7.93
C LEU A 93 7.53 -11.06 -8.65
N PRO A 94 7.36 -11.00 -9.99
CA PRO A 94 7.66 -9.87 -10.89
C PRO A 94 6.65 -8.73 -10.75
N LEU A 95 7.06 -7.49 -11.02
CA LEU A 95 6.16 -6.32 -11.05
C LEU A 95 5.30 -6.38 -12.31
N THR A 96 4.07 -6.85 -12.17
CA THR A 96 3.08 -6.97 -13.25
C THR A 96 1.70 -6.57 -12.72
N ASP A 97 0.77 -6.24 -13.62
CA ASP A 97 -0.61 -5.87 -13.28
C ASP A 97 -1.47 -7.02 -12.72
N THR A 98 -0.84 -8.15 -12.41
CA THR A 98 -1.48 -9.32 -11.80
C THR A 98 -0.50 -9.91 -10.80
N GLY A 99 -0.73 -9.68 -9.51
CA GLY A 99 0.08 -10.29 -8.46
C GLY A 99 -0.38 -9.90 -7.07
N ASP A 100 0.07 -10.68 -6.11
CA ASP A 100 -0.32 -10.57 -4.72
C ASP A 100 0.46 -9.46 -4.02
N ILE A 101 -0.22 -8.79 -3.09
CA ILE A 101 0.43 -7.91 -2.12
C ILE A 101 0.71 -8.71 -0.87
N THR A 102 1.96 -8.68 -0.44
CA THR A 102 2.42 -9.39 0.75
C THR A 102 3.03 -8.43 1.77
N LEU A 103 3.28 -8.94 2.98
CA LEU A 103 4.25 -8.31 3.87
C LEU A 103 5.63 -8.88 3.61
N TRP A 104 6.62 -8.00 3.61
CA TRP A 104 8.02 -8.38 3.61
C TRP A 104 8.80 -7.44 4.53
N THR A 105 9.95 -7.88 5.06
CA THR A 105 10.84 -7.00 5.81
C THR A 105 11.11 -5.74 4.97
N CYS A 106 11.08 -4.56 5.59
CA CYS A 106 11.31 -3.32 4.89
C CYS A 106 12.73 -3.31 4.27
N LEU A 107 12.79 -3.14 2.95
CA LEU A 107 13.99 -3.06 2.14
C LEU A 107 14.01 -1.68 1.46
N PRO A 108 14.65 -0.67 2.09
CA PRO A 108 14.70 0.69 1.56
C PRO A 108 15.22 0.74 0.12
N GLY A 109 14.54 1.53 -0.73
CA GLY A 109 14.94 1.73 -2.13
C GLY A 109 14.65 0.56 -3.07
N THR A 110 13.90 -0.47 -2.65
CA THR A 110 13.43 -1.51 -3.57
C THR A 110 12.18 -1.07 -4.31
N ALA A 111 12.12 -1.37 -5.62
CA ALA A 111 10.98 -0.98 -6.45
C ALA A 111 9.68 -1.60 -5.92
N GLN A 112 9.69 -2.90 -5.59
CA GLN A 112 8.51 -3.63 -5.09
C GLN A 112 7.91 -3.10 -3.77
N GLN A 113 8.64 -2.31 -2.99
CA GLN A 113 8.14 -1.70 -1.75
C GLN A 113 8.01 -0.18 -1.85
N THR A 114 8.37 0.41 -2.99
CA THR A 114 8.22 1.84 -3.21
C THR A 114 6.78 2.12 -3.67
N VAL A 115 6.13 3.10 -3.05
CA VAL A 115 4.79 3.56 -3.45
C VAL A 115 4.94 4.93 -4.06
N ALA A 116 4.62 5.04 -5.34
CA ALA A 116 4.91 6.21 -6.17
C ALA A 116 4.02 7.41 -5.83
N CYS A 117 2.81 7.17 -5.32
CA CYS A 117 1.85 8.23 -5.01
C CYS A 117 0.74 7.70 -4.09
N ILE A 118 0.37 8.51 -3.09
CA ILE A 118 -0.87 8.39 -2.32
C ILE A 118 -1.58 9.74 -2.39
N ASP A 119 -2.05 10.08 -3.59
CA ASP A 119 -2.85 11.26 -3.88
C ASP A 119 -4.17 10.82 -4.56
N ASP A 120 -5.20 11.67 -4.53
CA ASP A 120 -6.54 11.39 -5.06
C ASP A 120 -7.14 10.05 -4.58
N ASP A 121 -6.88 9.67 -3.31
CA ASP A 121 -7.29 8.40 -2.68
C ASP A 121 -6.76 7.12 -3.35
N HIS A 122 -5.77 7.17 -4.24
CA HIS A 122 -5.20 5.96 -4.86
C HIS A 122 -3.84 5.60 -4.24
N ILE A 123 -3.56 4.31 -4.08
CA ILE A 123 -2.22 3.81 -3.71
C ILE A 123 -1.57 3.24 -4.97
N ALA A 124 -0.73 4.05 -5.62
CA ALA A 124 0.00 3.66 -6.81
C ALA A 124 1.29 2.93 -6.43
N LEU A 125 1.38 1.66 -6.83
CA LEU A 125 2.60 0.86 -6.69
C LEU A 125 3.53 1.24 -7.84
N THR A 126 4.83 1.21 -7.58
CA THR A 126 5.93 1.69 -8.44
C THR A 126 5.75 1.61 -9.97
N ASP A 127 6.29 2.66 -10.63
CA ASP A 127 6.76 2.81 -12.03
C ASP A 127 5.95 2.23 -13.22
N GLN A 128 4.82 1.56 -13.01
CA GLN A 128 4.19 0.70 -14.01
C GLN A 128 2.68 0.87 -14.16
N ASN A 129 2.12 2.04 -13.82
CA ASN A 129 0.67 2.26 -13.86
C ASN A 129 -0.12 1.19 -13.08
N SER A 130 0.46 0.56 -12.05
CA SER A 130 -0.20 -0.48 -11.26
C SER A 130 -0.67 0.08 -9.92
N CYS A 131 -1.91 -0.21 -9.54
CA CYS A 131 -2.56 0.27 -8.33
C CYS A 131 -2.87 -0.90 -7.40
N LEU A 132 -2.85 -0.63 -6.10
CA LEU A 132 -3.41 -1.53 -5.10
C LEU A 132 -4.92 -1.64 -5.33
N ASP A 133 -5.39 -2.86 -5.55
CA ASP A 133 -6.77 -3.13 -5.94
C ASP A 133 -7.38 -4.14 -4.97
N PHE A 134 -8.45 -3.71 -4.29
CA PHE A 134 -9.21 -4.47 -3.31
C PHE A 134 -9.80 -5.77 -3.87
N ASN A 135 -10.14 -5.78 -5.17
CA ASN A 135 -10.89 -6.83 -5.85
C ASN A 135 -10.07 -7.50 -6.98
N ALA A 136 -8.76 -7.31 -7.06
CA ALA A 136 -7.97 -7.83 -8.19
C ALA A 136 -8.17 -9.34 -8.44
N GLY A 137 -8.41 -10.12 -7.37
CA GLY A 137 -8.74 -11.55 -7.38
C GLY A 137 -10.23 -11.91 -7.47
N GLY A 138 -11.13 -10.92 -7.46
CA GLY A 138 -12.58 -11.05 -7.60
C GLY A 138 -13.24 -11.87 -6.49
N CYS A 139 -13.32 -11.36 -5.25
CA CYS A 139 -14.27 -11.79 -4.19
C CYS A 139 -14.10 -10.95 -2.90
N GLY A 140 -15.12 -11.01 -2.03
CA GLY A 140 -15.24 -10.25 -0.77
C GLY A 140 -14.33 -10.71 0.40
N GLN A 141 -14.68 -10.22 1.59
CA GLN A 141 -13.95 -10.33 2.87
C GLN A 141 -13.37 -11.74 3.11
N PHE A 142 -12.07 -11.82 3.44
CA PHE A 142 -11.29 -13.06 3.68
C PHE A 142 -11.15 -14.07 2.52
N THR A 143 -11.79 -13.84 1.37
CA THR A 143 -11.78 -14.83 0.26
C THR A 143 -10.79 -14.52 -0.86
N CYS A 144 -10.26 -13.29 -0.93
CA CYS A 144 -9.16 -12.92 -1.83
C CYS A 144 -8.18 -11.97 -1.13
N ALA A 145 -6.91 -12.07 -1.52
CA ALA A 145 -5.91 -11.05 -1.22
C ALA A 145 -6.15 -9.83 -2.11
N PRO A 146 -6.06 -8.60 -1.60
CA PRO A 146 -5.88 -7.44 -2.45
C PRO A 146 -4.63 -7.64 -3.30
N GLY A 147 -4.71 -7.17 -4.54
CA GLY A 147 -3.70 -7.42 -5.55
C GLY A 147 -3.29 -6.16 -6.27
N ARG A 148 -2.56 -6.37 -7.36
CA ARG A 148 -2.18 -5.32 -8.30
C ARG A 148 -3.09 -5.38 -9.52
N ARG A 149 -3.40 -4.21 -10.08
CA ARG A 149 -4.08 -4.06 -11.37
C ARG A 149 -3.67 -2.74 -11.99
N ALA A 150 -3.68 -2.66 -13.32
CA ALA A 150 -3.50 -1.40 -14.00
C ALA A 150 -4.49 -0.33 -13.47
N CYS A 151 -3.95 0.82 -13.09
CA CYS A 151 -4.66 1.95 -12.50
C CYS A 151 -5.76 2.46 -13.44
N GLY A 152 -6.95 2.68 -12.90
CA GLY A 152 -8.11 3.19 -13.65
C GLY A 152 -8.68 2.19 -14.66
N THR A 153 -8.28 0.93 -14.62
CA THR A 153 -8.79 -0.11 -15.52
C THR A 153 -9.58 -1.19 -14.79
N GLY A 154 -10.55 -1.78 -15.50
CA GLY A 154 -11.41 -2.84 -14.98
C GLY A 154 -12.70 -2.34 -14.33
N PRO A 155 -13.65 -3.26 -14.08
CA PRO A 155 -14.95 -2.91 -13.50
C PRO A 155 -14.83 -2.40 -12.06
N ASP A 156 -13.83 -2.89 -11.31
CA ASP A 156 -13.62 -2.52 -9.91
C ASP A 156 -12.99 -1.15 -9.74
N ALA A 157 -12.09 -0.72 -10.63
CA ALA A 157 -11.55 0.64 -10.62
C ALA A 157 -12.68 1.69 -10.76
N LEU A 158 -13.66 1.43 -11.62
CA LEU A 158 -14.83 2.30 -11.80
C LEU A 158 -15.82 2.25 -10.61
N ALA A 159 -15.72 1.22 -9.77
CA ALA A 159 -16.50 1.08 -8.54
C ALA A 159 -15.77 1.58 -7.29
N GLY A 160 -14.53 2.07 -7.41
CA GLY A 160 -13.71 2.54 -6.29
C GLY A 160 -12.87 1.44 -5.61
N GLY A 161 -12.63 0.31 -6.26
CA GLY A 161 -11.81 -0.79 -5.74
C GLY A 161 -10.30 -0.51 -5.72
N GLN A 162 -9.85 0.55 -6.39
CA GLN A 162 -8.47 1.04 -6.34
C GLN A 162 -8.32 2.30 -5.47
N GLU A 163 -9.42 2.73 -4.84
CA GLU A 163 -9.48 3.90 -4.00
C GLU A 163 -9.50 3.49 -2.53
N TRP A 164 -8.60 4.07 -1.74
CA TRP A 164 -8.33 3.75 -0.36
C TRP A 164 -8.38 5.02 0.50
N THR A 165 -9.32 5.06 1.43
CA THR A 165 -9.42 6.15 2.39
C THR A 165 -8.48 5.89 3.58
N VAL A 166 -7.59 6.85 3.85
CA VAL A 166 -6.71 6.85 5.02
C VAL A 166 -7.47 7.44 6.20
N VAL A 167 -7.74 6.63 7.22
CA VAL A 167 -8.50 7.00 8.44
C VAL A 167 -7.66 6.85 9.69
#